data_AF-T1ARX2-F1
#
_entry.id   AF-T1ARX2-F1
#
_cell.length_a   1.000
_cell.length_b   1.000
_cell.length_c   1.000
_cell.angle_alpha   90.00
_cell.angle_beta   90.00
_cell.angle_gamma   90.00
#
_symmetry.space_group_name_H-M   'P 1'
#
loop_
_entity.id
_entity.type
_entity.pdbx_description
1 polymer ?
#
loop_
_entity_poly.entity_id
_entity_poly.type
_entity_poly.pdbx_seq_one_letter_code
_entity_poly.pdbx_strand_id
1 'polypeptide(L)' 'MFIARETGRALADLPDDAVIAVSVITVAELRLGVLVASDPVIRAIRLATLEAATRDNSPLPVNGQVADQFARLVWQLRVA' A
#
# COMPACT_ATOMS: atom_id res chain seq x y z
N MET A 1 -2.70 3.62 -6.60
CA MET A 1 -2.22 2.94 -7.83
C MET A 1 -2.47 1.43 -7.79
N PHE A 2 -1.90 0.68 -6.84
CA PHE A 2 -1.95 -0.79 -6.84
C PHE A 2 -3.36 -1.38 -6.76
N ILE A 3 -4.16 -0.96 -5.78
CA ILE A 3 -5.57 -1.40 -5.67
C ILE A 3 -6.39 -0.91 -6.87
N ALA A 4 -6.13 0.30 -7.38
CA ALA A 4 -6.82 0.80 -8.56
C ALA A 4 -6.52 -0.06 -9.80
N ARG A 5 -5.27 -0.51 -9.98
CA ARG A 5 -4.89 -1.47 -11.01
C ARG A 5 -5.56 -2.83 -10.80
N GLU A 6 -5.63 -3.32 -9.56
CA GLU A 6 -6.33 -4.57 -9.20
C GLU A 6 -7.83 -4.50 -9.55
N THR A 7 -8.50 -3.38 -9.25
CA THR A 7 -9.94 -3.23 -9.46
C THR A 7 -10.31 -2.64 -10.82
N GLY A 8 -9.35 -2.42 -11.72
CA GLY A 8 -9.58 -1.78 -13.03
C GLY A 8 -10.02 -0.31 -12.97
N ARG A 9 -9.75 0.38 -11.86
CA ARG A 9 -10.08 1.80 -11.69
C ARG A 9 -9.04 2.67 -12.39
N ALA A 10 -9.51 3.61 -13.21
CA ALA A 10 -8.65 4.59 -13.87
C ALA A 10 -7.83 5.39 -12.84
N LEU A 11 -6.55 5.56 -13.13
CA LEU A 11 -5.65 6.44 -12.41
C LEU A 11 -5.41 7.67 -13.28
N ALA A 12 -5.33 8.84 -12.66
CA ALA A 12 -4.81 10.02 -13.33
C ALA A 12 -3.31 9.80 -13.64
N ASP A 13 -2.83 10.46 -14.69
CA ASP A 13 -1.41 10.45 -15.02
C ASP A 13 -0.61 11.02 -13.84
N LEU A 14 0.46 10.31 -13.50
CA LEU A 14 1.44 10.79 -12.53
C LEU A 14 2.49 11.62 -13.27
N PRO A 15 3.07 12.64 -12.61
CA PRO A 15 4.25 13.32 -13.14
C PRO A 15 5.36 12.33 -13.48
N ASP A 16 6.13 12.59 -14.55
CA ASP A 16 7.21 11.71 -15.01
C ASP A 16 8.32 11.52 -13.96
N ASP A 17 8.49 12.49 -13.06
CA ASP A 17 9.47 12.48 -11.96
C ASP A 17 8.89 11.96 -10.63
N ALA A 18 7.66 11.45 -10.63
CA ALA A 18 7.01 10.97 -9.42
C ALA A 18 7.72 9.73 -8.84
N VAL A 19 8.27 9.88 -7.64
CA VAL A 19 8.80 8.75 -6.88
C VAL A 19 7.65 8.03 -6.17
N ILE A 20 7.40 6.78 -6.57
CA ILE A 20 6.37 5.94 -5.95
C ILE A 20 6.99 5.15 -4.80
N ALA A 21 6.52 5.42 -3.59
CA ALA A 21 6.86 4.66 -2.41
C ALA A 21 5.60 4.05 -1.77
N VAL A 22 5.75 2.89 -1.14
CA VAL A 22 4.65 2.16 -0.49
C VAL A 22 4.99 1.91 0.98
N SER A 23 4.03 2.08 1.89
CA SER A 23 4.22 1.74 3.31
C SER A 23 4.31 0.22 3.50
N VAL A 24 5.11 -0.23 4.47
CA VAL A 24 5.12 -1.63 4.92
C VAL A 24 3.73 -2.12 5.34
N ILE A 25 2.85 -1.23 5.83
CA ILE A 25 1.47 -1.57 6.21
C ILE A 25 0.66 -2.00 4.98
N THR A 26 0.72 -1.23 3.89
CA THR A 26 0.02 -1.59 2.65
C THR A 26 0.56 -2.89 2.05
N VAL A 27 1.87 -3.14 2.14
CA VAL A 27 2.44 -4.42 1.70
C VAL A 27 1.90 -5.59 2.54
N ALA A 28 1.75 -5.42 3.85
CA ALA A 28 1.15 -6.42 4.72
C ALA A 28 -0.32 -6.68 4.36
N GLU A 29 -1.10 -5.64 4.08
CA GLU A 29 -2.50 -5.73 3.63
C GLU A 29 -2.64 -6.49 2.30
N LEU A 30 -1.80 -6.16 1.31
CA LEU A 30 -1.78 -6.85 0.02
C LEU A 30 -1.44 -8.34 0.19
N ARG A 31 -0.44 -8.65 1.03
CA ARG A 31 -0.05 -10.02 1.34
C ARG A 31 -1.17 -10.78 2.06
N LEU A 32 -1.84 -10.15 3.01
CA LEU A 32 -3.02 -10.73 3.65
C LEU A 32 -4.09 -11.04 2.60
N GLY A 33 -4.35 -10.12 1.68
CA GLY A 33 -5.26 -10.31 0.56
C GLY A 33 -4.95 -11.54 -0.30
N VAL A 34 -3.67 -11.81 -0.57
CA VAL A 34 -3.23 -13.04 -1.27
C VAL A 34 -3.51 -14.29 -0.44
N LEU A 35 -3.17 -14.26 0.85
CA LEU A 35 -3.29 -15.42 1.75
C LEU A 35 -4.74 -15.84 1.98
N VAL A 36 -5.68 -14.88 2.04
CA VAL A 36 -7.10 -15.17 2.29
C VAL A 36 -7.90 -15.44 1.01
N ALA A 37 -7.31 -15.28 -0.18
CA ALA A 37 -8.01 -15.50 -1.44
C ALA A 37 -8.21 -17.00 -1.71
N SER A 38 -9.47 -17.45 -1.73
CA SER A 38 -9.85 -18.84 -2.03
C SER A 38 -9.91 -19.15 -3.52
N ASP A 39 -10.28 -18.17 -4.35
CA ASP A 39 -10.31 -18.31 -5.80
C ASP A 39 -8.89 -18.19 -6.39
N PRO A 40 -8.40 -19.21 -7.13
CA PRO A 40 -7.07 -19.18 -7.74
C PRO A 40 -6.83 -18.00 -8.68
N VAL A 41 -7.84 -17.55 -9.41
CA VAL A 41 -7.75 -16.42 -10.35
C VAL A 41 -7.57 -15.12 -9.56
N ILE A 42 -8.39 -14.91 -8.52
CA ILE A 42 -8.28 -13.73 -7.64
C ILE A 42 -6.94 -13.74 -6.91
N ARG A 43 -6.48 -14.90 -6.44
CA ARG A 43 -5.18 -15.03 -5.77
C ARG A 43 -4.03 -14.65 -6.69
N ALA A 44 -4.07 -15.06 -7.96
CA ALA A 44 -3.05 -14.70 -8.95
C ALA A 44 -3.01 -13.18 -9.22
N ILE A 45 -4.18 -12.54 -9.36
CA ILE A 45 -4.28 -11.08 -9.55
C ILE A 45 -3.68 -10.35 -8.33
N ARG A 46 -4.06 -10.75 -7.11
CA ARG A 46 -3.55 -10.13 -5.88
C ARG A 46 -2.04 -10.34 -5.71
N LEU A 47 -1.52 -11.49 -6.10
CA LEU A 47 -0.09 -11.77 -6.07
C LEU A 47 0.66 -10.84 -7.03
N ALA A 48 0.16 -10.67 -8.26
CA ALA A 48 0.75 -9.74 -9.23
C ALA A 48 0.75 -8.29 -8.71
N THR A 49 -0.31 -7.88 -8.00
CA THR A 49 -0.39 -6.57 -7.34
C THR A 49 0.65 -6.42 -6.23
N LEU A 50 0.80 -7.43 -5.37
CA LEU A 50 1.82 -7.45 -4.32
C LEU A 50 3.23 -7.35 -4.90
N GLU A 51 3.53 -8.16 -5.92
CA GLU A 51 4.83 -8.13 -6.59
C GLU A 51 5.13 -6.76 -7.20
N ALA A 52 4.14 -6.16 -7.89
CA ALA A 52 4.28 -4.83 -8.46
C ALA A 52 4.55 -3.76 -7.39
N ALA A 53 4.00 -3.90 -6.18
CA ALA A 53 4.24 -2.97 -5.08
C ALA A 53 5.63 -3.11 -4.45
N THR A 54 6.28 -4.28 -4.58
CA THR A 54 7.57 -4.57 -3.93
C THR A 54 8.76 -4.67 -4.88
N ARG A 55 8.53 -4.64 -6.20
CA ARG A 55 9.57 -4.91 -7.21
C ARG A 55 10.68 -3.86 -7.23
N ASP A 56 10.30 -2.59 -7.19
CA ASP A 56 11.21 -1.50 -7.56
C ASP A 56 11.69 -0.68 -6.37
N ASN A 57 11.11 -0.84 -5.17
CA ASN A 57 11.47 -0.09 -3.98
C ASN A 57 11.29 -0.88 -2.68
N SER A 58 12.18 -0.64 -1.72
CA SER A 58 11.98 -1.07 -0.33
C SER A 58 10.78 -0.32 0.27
N PRO A 59 9.79 -1.02 0.84
CA PRO A 59 8.67 -0.36 1.48
C PRO A 59 9.12 0.54 2.63
N LEU A 60 8.46 1.70 2.76
CA LEU A 60 8.74 2.66 3.82
C LEU A 60 8.41 2.05 5.19
N PRO A 61 9.37 2.00 6.12
CA PRO A 61 9.18 1.37 7.42
C PRO A 61 8.30 2.22 8.35
N VAL A 62 7.61 1.56 9.28
CA VAL A 62 7.04 2.23 10.46
C VAL A 62 8.13 2.30 11.53
N ASN A 63 8.77 3.46 11.64
CA ASN A 63 9.88 3.71 12.56
C ASN A 63 9.48 4.73 13.66
N GLY A 64 10.44 5.16 14.48
CA GLY A 64 10.20 6.14 15.55
C GLY A 64 9.60 7.47 15.05
N GLN A 65 10.06 7.97 13.90
CA GLN A 65 9.50 9.21 13.33
C GLN A 65 8.03 9.05 12.93
N VAL A 66 7.67 7.90 12.36
CA VAL A 66 6.27 7.58 12.05
C VAL A 66 5.44 7.49 13.33
N ALA A 67 5.99 6.88 14.39
CA ALA A 67 5.31 6.79 15.68
C ALA A 67 5.03 8.17 16.30
N ASP A 68 5.99 9.09 16.25
CA ASP A 68 5.83 10.46 16.74
C ASP A 68 4.74 11.22 15.98
N GLN A 69 4.74 11.12 14.63
CA GLN A 69 3.72 11.77 13.81
C GLN A 69 2.34 11.14 14.01
N PHE A 70 2.26 9.83 14.17
CA PHE A 70 1.02 9.14 14.49
C PHE A 70 0.44 9.61 15.82
N ALA A 71 1.26 9.74 16.86
CA ALA A 71 0.82 10.26 18.15
C ALA A 71 0.27 11.70 18.04
N ARG A 72 0.93 12.57 17.27
CA ARG A 72 0.46 13.94 17.00
C ARG A 72 -0.88 13.95 16.28
N LEU A 73 -1.03 13.14 15.22
CA LEU A 73 -2.28 13.00 14.47
C LEU A 73 -3.42 12.55 15.38
N VAL A 74 -3.21 11.50 16.17
CA VAL A 74 -4.22 10.97 17.11
C VAL A 74 -4.59 12.01 18.16
N TRP A 75 -3.62 12.75 18.70
CA TRP A 75 -3.89 13.82 19.64
C TRP A 75 -4.78 14.90 19.01
N GLN A 76 -4.44 15.38 17.81
CA GLN A 76 -5.25 16.39 17.08
C GLN A 76 -6.69 15.92 16.85
N LEU A 77 -6.90 14.68 16.44
CA LEU A 77 -8.22 14.12 16.19
C LEU A 77 -9.07 13.91 17.46
N ARG A 78 -8.44 13.89 18.65
CA ARG A 78 -9.15 13.75 19.94
C ARG A 78 -9.50 15.09 20.59
N VAL A 79 -8.77 16.15 20.24
CA VAL A 79 -8.97 17.49 20.82
C VAL A 79 -9.75 18.42 19.89
N ALA A 80 -10.00 18.00 18.64
CA ALA A 80 -10.93 18.63 17.70
C ALA A 80 -12.37 18.15 17.92
#